data_AF-A0A646HLD3-F1
#
_entry.id   AF-A0A646HLD3-F1
#
_cell.length_a   1.000
_cell.length_b   1.000
_cell.length_c   1.000
_cell.angle_alpha   90.00
_cell.angle_beta   90.00
_cell.angle_gamma   90.00
#
_symmetry.space_group_name_H-M   'P 1'
#
loop_
_entity.id
_entity.type
_entity.pdbx_description
1 polymer ?
#
loop_
_entity_poly.entity_id
_entity_poly.type
_entity_poly.pdbx_seq_one_letter_code
_entity_poly.pdbx_strand_id
1 'polypeptide(L)'
;MKDKTFEFSQNWENDGMLVWKNAKTLNRYQELCRERDETDVSKFRCFFAFSQEQLEQGQRSIKLKPNEKLVSFGGGGFGVEDGVNKYFSHLNEVQNRIRTECEPQEVYCYEFNSYESFIAFDGDVDAIRLIAAIWGQEAASRIKRFSPFYSLKTLFGEK
;
A
#
# COMPACT_ATOMS: atom_id res chain seq x y z
N MET A 1 -33.48 3.18 1.96
CA MET A 1 -32.70 3.28 0.71
C MET A 1 -32.16 1.90 0.40
N LYS A 2 -32.36 1.35 -0.81
CA LYS A 2 -31.71 0.09 -1.19
C LYS A 2 -30.21 0.35 -1.23
N ASP A 3 -29.45 -0.44 -0.49
CA ASP A 3 -28.00 -0.43 -0.54
C ASP A 3 -27.61 -0.76 -1.99
N LYS A 4 -27.05 0.23 -2.70
CA LYS A 4 -26.71 0.06 -4.11
C LYS A 4 -25.44 -0.80 -4.21
N THR A 5 -25.45 -1.76 -5.12
CA THR A 5 -24.29 -2.62 -5.40
C THR A 5 -23.17 -1.79 -6.04
N PHE A 6 -21.92 -2.11 -5.69
CA PHE A 6 -20.76 -1.55 -6.36
C PHE A 6 -20.74 -1.99 -7.83
N GLU A 7 -20.67 -1.03 -8.74
CA GLU A 7 -20.69 -1.26 -10.19
C GLU A 7 -19.45 -0.63 -10.80
N PHE A 8 -18.79 -1.33 -11.71
CA PHE A 8 -17.60 -0.80 -12.39
C PHE A 8 -17.45 -1.38 -13.81
N SER A 9 -16.80 -0.61 -14.67
CA SER A 9 -16.55 -0.95 -16.07
C SER A 9 -15.31 -0.23 -16.59
N GLN A 10 -14.71 -0.75 -17.66
CA GLN A 10 -13.65 -0.07 -18.38
C GLN A 10 -14.22 1.05 -19.26
N ASN A 11 -13.58 2.22 -19.27
CA ASN A 11 -13.97 3.36 -20.09
C ASN A 11 -12.86 3.73 -21.10
N TRP A 12 -13.04 3.33 -22.36
CA TRP A 12 -12.08 3.59 -23.44
C TRP A 12 -11.99 5.06 -23.86
N GLU A 13 -13.04 5.86 -23.61
CA GLU A 13 -13.02 7.32 -23.83
C GLU A 13 -12.23 8.05 -22.72
N ASN A 14 -11.81 7.33 -21.69
CA ASN A 14 -10.98 7.82 -20.59
C ASN A 14 -9.76 6.89 -20.44
N ASP A 15 -9.01 6.75 -21.53
CA ASP A 15 -7.76 5.99 -21.65
C ASP A 15 -7.83 4.50 -21.26
N GLY A 16 -9.04 3.94 -21.11
CA GLY A 16 -9.21 2.56 -20.64
C GLY A 16 -9.17 2.42 -19.12
N MET A 17 -9.26 3.52 -18.37
CA MET A 17 -9.39 3.51 -16.91
C MET A 17 -10.68 2.78 -16.48
N LEU A 18 -10.67 2.22 -15.27
CA LEU A 18 -11.88 1.74 -14.63
C LEU A 18 -12.68 2.92 -14.05
N VAL A 19 -13.96 2.95 -14.37
CA VAL A 19 -14.94 3.87 -13.76
C VAL A 19 -15.91 3.07 -12.90
N TRP A 20 -16.36 3.66 -11.80
CA TRP A 20 -17.23 2.96 -10.85
C TRP A 20 -18.32 3.85 -10.26
N LYS A 21 -19.33 3.20 -9.67
CA LYS A 21 -20.44 3.81 -8.95
C LYS A 21 -20.69 3.06 -7.65
N ASN A 22 -21.23 3.79 -6.67
CA ASN A 22 -21.65 3.25 -5.37
C ASN A 22 -20.50 2.60 -4.56
N ALA A 23 -19.27 3.12 -4.68
CA ALA A 23 -18.17 2.72 -3.79
C ALA A 23 -18.53 3.07 -2.35
N LYS A 24 -18.34 2.12 -1.44
CA LYS A 24 -18.68 2.24 -0.03
C LYS A 24 -17.46 2.57 0.84
N THR A 25 -16.29 2.09 0.44
CA THR A 25 -15.07 2.10 1.27
C THR A 25 -13.88 2.84 0.67
N LEU A 26 -13.93 3.26 -0.61
CA LEU A 26 -12.80 3.96 -1.26
C LEU A 26 -12.33 5.23 -0.54
N ASN A 27 -13.26 6.06 -0.05
CA ASN A 27 -12.86 7.25 0.71
C ASN A 27 -12.08 6.87 1.96
N ARG A 28 -12.53 5.80 2.64
CA ARG A 28 -11.84 5.27 3.82
C ARG A 28 -10.48 4.70 3.48
N TYR A 29 -10.37 3.98 2.37
CA TYR A 29 -9.09 3.48 1.86
C TYR A 29 -8.10 4.62 1.61
N GLN A 30 -8.52 5.71 0.95
CA GLN A 30 -7.68 6.88 0.69
C GLN A 30 -7.25 7.60 1.97
N GLU A 31 -8.13 7.70 2.97
CA GLU A 31 -7.76 8.22 4.29
C GLU A 31 -6.66 7.39 4.95
N LEU A 32 -6.77 6.06 4.92
CA LEU A 32 -5.79 5.15 5.48
C LEU A 32 -4.45 5.21 4.71
N CYS A 33 -4.49 5.32 3.39
CA CYS A 33 -3.29 5.54 2.58
C CYS A 33 -2.61 6.86 2.95
N ARG A 34 -3.36 7.96 3.10
CA ARG A 34 -2.80 9.23 3.59
C ARG A 34 -2.20 9.10 4.99
N GLU A 35 -2.89 8.42 5.92
CA GLU A 35 -2.38 8.17 7.26
C GLU A 35 -1.03 7.43 7.22
N ARG A 36 -0.91 6.41 6.37
CA ARG A 36 0.35 5.67 6.13
C ARG A 36 1.43 6.57 5.53
N ASP A 37 1.12 7.22 4.41
CA ASP A 37 2.09 7.92 3.56
C ASP A 37 2.58 9.23 4.19
N GLU A 38 1.74 9.87 5.00
CA GLU A 38 2.05 11.11 5.73
C GLU A 38 2.54 10.85 7.16
N THR A 39 2.83 9.59 7.52
CA THR A 39 3.33 9.26 8.86
C THR A 39 4.68 9.94 9.13
N ASP A 40 4.71 10.84 10.11
CA ASP A 40 5.93 11.46 10.61
C ASP A 40 6.79 10.45 11.40
N VAL A 41 7.81 9.91 10.73
CA VAL A 41 8.72 8.90 11.28
C VAL A 41 9.55 9.40 12.47
N SER A 42 9.72 10.72 12.62
CA SER A 42 10.51 11.30 13.71
C SER A 42 9.88 11.05 15.08
N LYS A 43 8.55 10.89 15.14
CA LYS A 43 7.80 10.49 16.34
C LYS A 43 8.22 9.13 16.88
N PHE A 44 8.76 8.28 16.01
CA PHE A 44 9.27 6.96 16.34
C PHE A 44 10.80 6.93 16.47
N ARG A 45 11.46 8.09 16.59
CA ARG A 45 12.93 8.16 16.62
C ARG A 45 13.59 7.50 15.40
N CYS A 46 12.95 7.70 14.24
CA CYS A 46 13.42 7.27 12.93
C CYS A 46 13.62 8.49 12.02
N PHE A 47 14.41 8.33 10.96
CA PHE A 47 14.62 9.34 9.91
C PHE A 47 15.06 8.66 8.60
N PHE A 48 15.04 9.41 7.51
CA PHE A 48 15.58 8.98 6.21
C PHE A 48 16.81 9.79 5.84
N ALA A 49 17.79 9.14 5.25
CA ALA A 49 19.00 9.75 4.72
C ALA A 49 19.43 9.09 3.41
N PHE A 50 19.66 9.92 2.40
CA PHE A 50 20.14 9.56 1.07
C PHE A 50 21.50 10.20 0.76
N SER A 51 22.07 10.93 1.73
CA SER A 51 23.42 11.47 1.70
C SER A 51 24.09 11.33 3.07
N GLN A 52 25.41 11.44 3.10
CA GLN A 52 26.20 11.42 4.34
C GLN A 52 25.81 12.58 5.29
N GLU A 53 25.54 13.77 4.72
CA GLU A 53 25.11 14.93 5.51
C GLU A 53 23.77 14.68 6.21
N GLN A 54 22.79 14.10 5.51
CA GLN A 54 21.50 13.74 6.09
C GLN A 54 21.64 12.67 7.19
N LEU A 55 22.56 11.72 7.01
CA LEU A 55 22.83 10.70 8.00
C LEU A 55 23.36 11.30 9.31
N GLU A 56 24.31 12.23 9.22
CA GLU A 56 24.86 12.93 10.38
C GLU A 56 23.82 13.82 11.07
N GLN A 57 23.00 14.53 10.29
CA GLN A 57 21.89 15.34 10.82
C GLN A 57 20.86 14.47 11.55
N GLY A 58 20.47 13.34 10.97
CA GLY A 58 19.52 12.41 11.58
C GLY A 58 20.04 11.72 12.84
N GLN A 59 21.33 11.33 12.87
CA GLN A 59 21.94 10.80 14.09
C GLN A 59 21.92 11.80 15.24
N ARG A 60 22.14 13.10 14.94
CA ARG A 60 22.05 14.18 15.93
C ARG A 60 20.61 14.40 16.41
N SER A 61 19.61 14.26 15.53
CA SER A 61 18.20 14.51 15.87
C SER A 61 17.60 13.45 16.79
N ILE A 62 17.93 12.17 16.59
CA ILE A 62 17.38 11.08 17.43
C ILE A 62 17.99 11.05 18.85
N LYS A 63 19.17 11.67 19.03
CA LYS A 63 19.93 11.68 20.30
C LYS A 63 20.10 10.27 20.86
N LEU A 64 20.89 9.43 20.17
CA LEU A 64 21.19 8.07 20.62
C LEU A 64 21.73 8.07 22.06
N LYS A 65 21.17 7.18 22.89
CA LYS A 65 21.70 6.92 24.24
C LYS A 65 22.93 6.02 24.17
N PRO A 66 23.80 6.00 25.20
CA PRO A 66 25.04 5.22 25.18
C PRO A 66 24.89 3.72 24.85
N ASN A 67 23.73 3.14 25.18
CA ASN A 67 23.44 1.71 24.95
C ASN A 67 22.55 1.45 23.72
N GLU A 68 22.16 2.50 22.99
CA GLU A 68 21.33 2.37 21.78
C GLU A 68 22.23 2.31 20.54
N LYS A 69 21.80 1.51 19.56
CA LYS A 69 22.44 1.45 18.24
C LYS A 69 21.52 2.03 17.19
N LEU A 70 22.13 2.68 16.21
CA LEU A 70 21.45 3.02 14.97
C LEU A 70 21.29 1.75 14.14
N VAL A 71 20.07 1.46 13.71
CA VAL A 71 19.74 0.36 12.81
C VAL A 71 19.22 0.93 11.48
N SER A 72 19.56 0.26 10.38
CA SER A 72 18.95 0.54 9.07
C SER A 72 17.78 -0.40 8.86
N PHE A 73 16.69 0.12 8.29
CA PHE A 73 15.50 -0.66 7.94
C PHE A 73 15.18 -0.64 6.43
N GLY A 74 16.17 -0.25 5.61
CA GLY A 74 16.03 -0.20 4.15
C GLY A 74 15.47 1.13 3.62
N GLY A 75 15.54 1.34 2.30
CA GLY A 75 15.00 2.54 1.64
C GLY A 75 15.62 3.87 2.09
N GLY A 76 16.84 3.85 2.62
CA GLY A 76 17.48 5.03 3.25
C GLY A 76 16.98 5.31 4.68
N GLY A 77 16.19 4.43 5.27
CA GLY A 77 15.63 4.56 6.61
C GLY A 77 16.57 4.10 7.71
N PHE A 78 16.66 4.90 8.78
CA PHE A 78 17.44 4.65 9.98
C PHE A 78 16.66 4.99 11.24
N GLY A 79 16.94 4.31 12.35
CA GLY A 79 16.32 4.59 13.63
C GLY A 79 16.94 3.82 14.78
N VAL A 80 16.37 3.95 15.97
CA VAL A 80 16.65 3.04 17.09
C VAL A 80 15.76 1.81 16.97
N GLU A 81 16.25 0.63 17.39
CA GLU A 81 15.55 -0.64 17.22
C GLU A 81 14.10 -0.63 17.74
N ASP A 82 13.87 -0.17 18.98
CA ASP A 82 12.52 -0.01 19.55
C ASP A 82 11.65 0.96 18.75
N GLY A 83 12.25 2.03 18.21
CA GLY A 83 11.57 3.03 17.39
C GLY A 83 11.13 2.47 16.05
N VAL A 84 12.01 1.74 15.38
CA VAL A 84 11.73 1.04 14.13
C VAL A 84 10.61 0.02 14.34
N ASN A 85 10.64 -0.75 15.42
CA ASN A 85 9.58 -1.70 15.76
C ASN A 85 8.23 -1.02 15.96
N LYS A 86 8.19 0.13 16.65
CA LYS A 86 6.97 0.93 16.83
C LYS A 86 6.46 1.51 15.53
N TYR A 87 7.36 2.01 14.67
CA TYR A 87 6.99 2.52 13.35
C TYR A 87 6.36 1.42 12.48
N PHE A 88 6.98 0.24 12.38
CA PHE A 88 6.39 -0.88 11.65
C PHE A 88 5.10 -1.38 12.28
N SER A 89 4.97 -1.34 13.61
CA SER A 89 3.72 -1.70 14.29
C SER A 89 2.58 -0.75 13.88
N HIS A 90 2.84 0.56 13.79
CA HIS A 90 1.90 1.56 13.29
C HIS A 90 1.52 1.28 11.82
N LEU A 91 2.49 1.03 10.95
CA LEU A 91 2.20 0.70 9.54
C LEU A 91 1.35 -0.57 9.41
N ASN A 92 1.67 -1.60 10.20
CA ASN A 92 0.90 -2.84 10.25
C ASN A 92 -0.53 -2.63 10.78
N GLU A 93 -0.73 -1.70 11.72
CA GLU A 93 -2.06 -1.32 12.20
C GLU A 93 -2.89 -0.67 11.09
N VAL A 94 -2.30 0.28 10.35
CA VAL A 94 -2.97 0.91 9.20
C VAL A 94 -3.31 -0.13 8.13
N GLN A 95 -2.39 -1.03 7.80
CA GLN A 95 -2.65 -2.12 6.86
C GLN A 95 -3.75 -3.07 7.37
N ASN A 96 -3.79 -3.36 8.66
CA ASN A 96 -4.87 -4.15 9.27
C ASN A 96 -6.22 -3.46 9.15
N ARG A 97 -6.27 -2.14 9.36
CA ARG A 97 -7.48 -1.34 9.17
C ARG A 97 -7.93 -1.35 7.71
N ILE A 98 -7.01 -1.21 6.75
CA ILE A 98 -7.34 -1.38 5.32
C ILE A 98 -7.95 -2.77 5.10
N ARG A 99 -7.32 -3.82 5.64
CA ARG A 99 -7.79 -5.20 5.50
C ARG A 99 -9.20 -5.41 6.07
N THR A 100 -9.57 -4.74 7.16
CA THR A 100 -10.86 -4.95 7.84
C THR A 100 -11.95 -3.95 7.46
N GLU A 101 -11.58 -2.75 7.02
CA GLU A 101 -12.51 -1.64 6.79
C GLU A 101 -12.75 -1.37 5.29
N CYS A 102 -11.98 -1.99 4.38
CA CYS A 102 -12.06 -1.74 2.95
C CYS A 102 -12.42 -2.98 2.14
N GLU A 103 -13.16 -2.76 1.04
CA GLU A 103 -13.59 -3.80 0.12
C GLU A 103 -12.51 -4.08 -0.94
N PRO A 104 -11.98 -5.32 -1.04
CA PRO A 104 -10.89 -5.65 -1.95
C PRO A 104 -11.18 -5.31 -3.43
N GLN A 105 -12.43 -5.47 -3.87
CA GLN A 105 -12.81 -5.16 -5.26
C GLN A 105 -12.79 -3.67 -5.56
N GLU A 106 -13.16 -2.83 -4.60
CA GLU A 106 -13.11 -1.38 -4.76
C GLU A 106 -11.66 -0.91 -4.81
N VAL A 107 -10.83 -1.40 -3.87
CA VAL A 107 -9.40 -1.08 -3.81
C VAL A 107 -8.68 -1.54 -5.08
N TYR A 108 -9.01 -2.72 -5.61
CA TYR A 108 -8.47 -3.17 -6.88
C TYR A 108 -8.78 -2.19 -8.02
N CYS A 109 -10.02 -1.70 -8.12
CA CYS A 109 -10.37 -0.76 -9.19
C CYS A 109 -9.64 0.58 -9.06
N TYR A 110 -9.47 1.06 -7.83
CA TYR A 110 -8.71 2.28 -7.57
C TYR A 110 -7.23 2.09 -7.92
N GLU A 111 -6.62 1.02 -7.44
CA GLU A 111 -5.19 0.75 -7.63
C GLU A 111 -4.85 0.33 -9.07
N PHE A 112 -5.76 -0.31 -9.78
CA PHE A 112 -5.64 -0.53 -11.23
C PHE A 112 -5.46 0.80 -11.98
N ASN A 113 -6.17 1.85 -11.56
CA ASN A 113 -5.99 3.17 -12.14
C ASN A 113 -4.70 3.83 -11.65
N SER A 114 -4.37 3.73 -10.36
CA SER A 114 -3.16 4.32 -9.77
C SER A 114 -1.86 3.73 -10.32
N TYR A 115 -1.84 2.43 -10.63
CA TYR A 115 -0.72 1.73 -11.27
C TYR A 115 -0.76 1.83 -12.81
N GLU A 116 -1.67 2.63 -13.38
CA GLU A 116 -1.82 2.79 -14.83
C GLU A 116 -1.99 1.44 -15.57
N SER A 117 -2.63 0.47 -14.92
CA SER A 117 -2.75 -0.92 -15.40
C SER A 117 -3.51 -1.08 -16.73
N PHE A 118 -4.20 -0.03 -17.17
CA PHE A 118 -4.86 0.03 -18.47
C PHE A 118 -3.89 0.21 -19.65
N ILE A 119 -2.69 0.74 -19.40
CA ILE A 119 -1.63 0.92 -20.40
C ILE A 119 -0.34 0.16 -20.07
N ALA A 120 -0.20 -0.37 -18.85
CA ALA A 120 0.94 -1.16 -18.44
C ALA A 120 1.11 -2.43 -19.31
N PHE A 121 2.35 -2.75 -19.70
CA PHE A 121 2.66 -3.92 -20.52
C PHE A 121 2.34 -5.25 -19.83
N ASP A 122 2.39 -5.29 -18.50
CA ASP A 122 2.05 -6.44 -17.66
C ASP A 122 0.63 -6.35 -17.09
N GLY A 123 -0.16 -5.34 -17.48
CA GLY A 123 -1.55 -5.20 -17.12
C GLY A 123 -1.76 -4.91 -15.63
N ASP A 124 -2.63 -5.68 -14.98
CA ASP A 124 -3.04 -5.46 -13.58
C ASP A 124 -2.15 -6.10 -12.50
N VAL A 125 -0.91 -6.46 -12.85
CA VAL A 125 -0.01 -7.23 -11.96
C VAL A 125 0.20 -6.57 -10.60
N ASP A 126 0.48 -5.27 -10.56
CA ASP A 126 0.74 -4.59 -9.29
C ASP A 126 -0.55 -4.41 -8.47
N ALA A 127 -1.66 -4.07 -9.14
CA ALA A 127 -2.96 -3.97 -8.49
C ALA A 127 -3.37 -5.31 -7.85
N ILE A 128 -3.25 -6.44 -8.56
CA ILE A 128 -3.65 -7.75 -8.01
C ILE A 128 -2.67 -8.28 -6.95
N ARG A 129 -1.37 -7.97 -7.07
CA ARG A 129 -0.37 -8.31 -6.04
C ARG A 129 -0.63 -7.55 -4.75
N LEU A 130 -1.03 -6.28 -4.84
CA LEU A 130 -1.41 -5.49 -3.66
C LEU A 130 -2.62 -6.13 -2.95
N ILE A 131 -3.65 -6.55 -3.69
CA ILE A 131 -4.79 -7.25 -3.08
C ILE A 131 -4.32 -8.54 -2.37
N ALA A 132 -3.47 -9.33 -3.01
CA ALA A 132 -2.95 -10.55 -2.40
C ALA A 132 -2.07 -10.27 -1.16
N ALA A 133 -1.32 -9.16 -1.14
CA ALA A 133 -0.50 -8.77 -0.01
C ALA A 133 -1.33 -8.33 1.21
N ILE A 134 -2.47 -7.68 0.98
CA ILE A 134 -3.31 -7.16 2.07
C ILE A 134 -4.33 -8.21 2.56
N TRP A 135 -5.00 -8.93 1.65
CA TRP A 135 -6.10 -9.86 1.98
C TRP A 135 -5.79 -11.34 1.70
N GLY A 136 -4.63 -11.66 1.12
CA GLY A 136 -4.25 -13.02 0.76
C GLY A 136 -4.72 -13.44 -0.64
N GLN A 137 -4.14 -14.54 -1.13
CA GLN A 137 -4.38 -15.06 -2.49
C GLN A 137 -5.84 -15.51 -2.70
N GLU A 138 -6.51 -15.99 -1.65
CA GLU A 138 -7.90 -16.39 -1.71
C GLU A 138 -8.81 -15.19 -2.04
N ALA A 139 -8.59 -14.04 -1.40
CA ALA A 139 -9.31 -12.81 -1.72
C ALA A 139 -8.99 -12.32 -3.13
N ALA A 140 -7.71 -12.34 -3.54
CA ALA A 140 -7.30 -11.98 -4.90
C ALA A 140 -7.98 -12.86 -5.97
N SER A 141 -8.23 -14.15 -5.68
CA SER A 141 -8.92 -15.07 -6.59
C SER A 141 -10.40 -14.73 -6.84
N ARG A 142 -11.02 -13.96 -5.94
CA ARG A 142 -12.40 -13.49 -6.05
C ARG A 142 -12.54 -12.14 -6.76
N ILE A 143 -11.44 -11.45 -7.04
CA ILE A 143 -11.46 -10.17 -7.75
C ILE A 143 -11.85 -10.39 -9.21
N LYS A 144 -12.82 -9.63 -9.67
CA LYS A 144 -13.09 -9.48 -11.10
C LYS A 144 -12.04 -8.53 -11.69
N ARG A 145 -11.07 -9.13 -12.38
CA ARG A 145 -9.90 -8.46 -12.96
C ARG A 145 -10.17 -7.88 -14.35
N PHE A 146 -9.41 -6.85 -14.71
CA PHE A 146 -9.34 -6.25 -16.04
C PHE A 146 -7.90 -6.23 -16.54
N SER A 147 -7.71 -6.32 -17.86
CA SER A 147 -6.38 -6.45 -18.50
C SER A 147 -5.42 -7.49 -17.85
N PRO A 148 -5.87 -8.71 -17.49
CA PRO A 148 -4.98 -9.66 -16.84
C PRO A 148 -4.02 -10.28 -17.87
N PHE A 149 -2.78 -9.79 -17.92
CA PHE A 149 -1.75 -10.39 -18.77
C PHE A 149 -1.26 -11.74 -18.21
N TYR A 150 -1.24 -11.87 -16.87
CA TYR A 150 -0.85 -13.09 -16.18
C TYR A 150 -1.98 -13.70 -15.35
N SER A 151 -2.07 -15.03 -15.38
CA SER A 151 -2.95 -15.79 -14.50
C SER A 151 -2.48 -15.68 -13.04
N LEU A 152 -3.41 -15.82 -12.08
CA LEU A 152 -3.05 -15.83 -10.65
C LEU A 152 -2.09 -16.98 -10.31
N LYS A 153 -2.27 -18.14 -10.97
CA LYS A 153 -1.36 -19.28 -10.86
C LYS A 153 0.08 -18.90 -11.27
N THR A 154 0.23 -18.16 -12.36
CA THR A 154 1.55 -17.67 -12.81
C THR A 154 2.16 -16.69 -11.81
N LEU A 155 1.36 -15.79 -11.24
CA LEU A 155 1.84 -14.73 -10.35
C LEU A 155 2.21 -15.20 -8.95
N PHE A 156 1.51 -16.22 -8.43
CA PHE A 156 1.65 -16.63 -7.03
C PHE A 156 2.23 -18.04 -6.85
N GLY A 157 2.42 -18.78 -7.94
CA GLY A 157 2.83 -20.18 -7.91
C GLY A 157 1.72 -21.11 -7.43
N GLU A 158 1.70 -22.35 -7.92
CA GLU A 158 1.06 -23.42 -7.14
C GLU A 158 1.98 -23.74 -5.97
N LYS A 159 1.44 -23.73 -4.75
CA LYS A 159 2.06 -24.48 -3.66
C LYS A 159 1.71 -25.95 -3.81
#